data_AF-A0A453R5X4-F1
#
_entry.id   AF-A0A453R5X4-F1
#
_cell.length_a   1.000
_cell.length_b   1.000
_cell.length_c   1.000
_cell.angle_alpha   90.00
_cell.angle_beta   90.00
_cell.angle_gamma   90.00
#
_symmetry.space_group_name_H-M   'P 1'
#
loop_
_entity.id
_entity.type
_entity.pdbx_description
1 polymer ?
#
loop_
_entity_poly.entity_id
_entity_poly.type
_entity_poly.pdbx_seq_one_letter_code
_entity_poly.pdbx_strand_id
1 'polypeptide(L)'
;MLTGPARALFMDEISTGLDSSSTFQIVKYVSQLVHVMNDTVMISLLQPPPETYNLFDDIILLSEGYMVYHGPRGNILEFFESAGFRCPERKGVADFLQEVTSKKDQQQYWYLDQEQYRYVPVLEFAEHYKSFHVGQQMLEELKIPFEKSKTHPAALTTSKYGQSSWESFKAVMSREQLLMKRNSFIYIFKVSQLIILGLMAMTVFLRTEMPHGQISDGAKFFGALTFSLITILFNGFAELQLTIKILPTFYKQRDFLFSPPWTFGLANIILKVPVSFVEAGVWVVLTYYVMGFAPSAGRFFRQFLAFFATH
;
A
#
# COMPACT_ATOMS: atom_id res chain seq x y z
N MET A 1 3.84 -0.77 10.08
CA MET A 1 5.17 -0.09 10.09
C MET A 1 5.76 -0.33 11.46
N LEU A 2 7.05 -0.68 11.55
CA LEU A 2 7.76 -0.88 12.82
C LEU A 2 7.99 0.43 13.59
N THR A 3 7.88 1.57 12.91
CA THR A 3 8.02 2.90 13.50
C THR A 3 6.63 3.47 13.80
N GLY A 4 6.33 3.62 15.10
CA GLY A 4 5.07 4.19 15.56
C GLY A 4 4.81 3.85 17.04
N PRO A 5 3.75 4.41 17.64
CA PRO A 5 3.36 4.10 19.02
C PRO A 5 2.68 2.72 19.17
N ALA A 6 2.52 1.97 18.07
CA ALA A 6 1.83 0.69 18.08
C ALA A 6 2.71 -0.37 18.77
N ARG A 7 2.20 -0.90 19.89
CA ARG A 7 2.83 -1.99 20.65
C ARG A 7 2.37 -3.38 20.24
N ALA A 8 1.31 -3.45 19.42
CA ALA A 8 0.80 -4.68 18.83
C ALA A 8 0.96 -4.61 17.31
N LEU A 9 1.70 -5.54 16.72
CA LEU A 9 1.95 -5.61 15.29
C LEU A 9 1.40 -6.92 14.73
N PHE A 10 0.62 -6.81 13.66
CA PHE A 10 0.09 -7.93 12.90
C PHE A 10 0.73 -7.92 11.53
N MET A 11 1.45 -8.99 11.20
CA MET A 11 2.24 -9.09 9.99
C MET A 11 1.79 -10.29 9.18
N ASP A 12 1.29 -10.03 7.99
CA ASP A 12 0.73 -11.07 7.12
C ASP A 12 1.71 -11.44 6.00
N GLU A 13 2.01 -12.73 5.88
CA GLU A 13 2.81 -13.36 4.83
C GLU A 13 4.15 -12.64 4.54
N ILE A 14 4.90 -12.29 5.59
CA ILE A 14 6.12 -11.47 5.43
C ILE A 14 7.26 -12.15 4.67
N SER A 15 7.20 -13.48 4.48
CA SER A 15 8.19 -14.24 3.72
C SER A 15 7.92 -14.24 2.21
N THR A 16 6.72 -13.85 1.75
CA THR A 16 6.36 -13.92 0.33
C THR A 16 7.23 -12.98 -0.50
N GLY A 17 7.99 -13.56 -1.44
CA GLY A 17 8.91 -12.82 -2.31
C GLY A 17 10.30 -12.57 -1.70
N LEU A 18 10.60 -13.16 -0.53
CA LEU A 18 11.93 -13.12 0.10
C LEU A 18 12.62 -14.49 0.03
N ASP A 19 13.95 -14.45 0.07
CA ASP A 19 14.76 -15.66 0.29
C ASP A 19 14.75 -16.08 1.78
N SER A 20 15.13 -17.32 2.04
CA SER A 20 15.12 -17.90 3.39
C SER A 20 16.06 -17.18 4.36
N SER A 21 17.22 -16.70 3.88
CA SER A 21 18.18 -15.97 4.71
C SER A 21 17.65 -14.60 5.12
N SER A 22 17.10 -13.83 4.16
CA SER A 22 16.46 -12.54 4.47
C SER A 22 15.29 -12.70 5.43
N THR A 23 14.45 -13.73 5.23
CA THR A 23 13.33 -14.03 6.12
C THR A 23 13.81 -14.29 7.54
N PHE A 24 14.82 -15.13 7.71
CA PHE A 24 15.43 -15.42 9.02
C PHE A 24 15.93 -14.14 9.71
N GLN A 25 16.64 -13.27 8.98
CA GLN A 25 17.17 -12.02 9.55
C GLN A 25 16.04 -11.07 10.00
N ILE A 26 14.96 -10.96 9.22
CA ILE A 26 13.81 -10.13 9.56
C ILE A 26 13.13 -10.66 10.82
N VAL A 27 12.82 -11.97 10.86
CA VAL A 27 12.16 -12.58 12.03
C VAL A 27 13.05 -12.48 13.27
N LYS A 28 14.37 -12.66 13.13
CA LYS A 28 15.33 -12.50 14.22
C LYS A 28 15.33 -11.07 14.78
N TYR A 29 15.33 -10.07 13.90
CA TYR A 29 15.23 -8.67 14.31
C TYR A 29 13.90 -8.39 15.02
N VAL A 30 12.78 -8.89 14.49
CA VAL A 30 11.46 -8.69 15.09
C VAL A 30 11.35 -9.37 16.45
N SER A 31 11.89 -10.59 16.60
CA SER A 31 11.98 -11.31 17.88
C SER A 31 12.77 -10.50 18.92
N GLN A 32 13.95 -9.99 18.54
CA GLN A 32 14.73 -9.11 19.42
C GLN A 32 13.98 -7.82 19.80
N LEU A 33 13.28 -7.22 18.84
CA LEU A 33 12.47 -6.02 19.09
C LEU A 33 11.37 -6.30 20.11
N VAL A 34 10.65 -7.42 19.96
CA VAL A 34 9.61 -7.88 20.90
C VAL A 34 10.15 -7.98 22.32
N HIS A 35 11.28 -8.66 22.50
CA HIS A 35 11.85 -8.89 23.84
C HIS A 35 12.43 -7.62 24.46
N VAL A 36 12.99 -6.69 23.66
CA VAL A 36 13.58 -5.45 24.16
C VAL A 36 12.51 -4.38 24.45
N MET A 37 11.54 -4.21 23.56
CA MET A 37 10.51 -3.16 23.66
C MET A 37 9.28 -3.63 24.45
N ASN A 38 9.20 -4.93 24.75
CA ASN A 38 8.03 -5.57 25.33
C ASN A 38 6.77 -5.30 24.47
N ASP A 39 6.90 -5.57 23.18
CA ASP A 39 5.84 -5.44 22.18
C ASP A 39 5.24 -6.81 21.86
N THR A 40 4.01 -6.85 21.36
CA THR A 40 3.34 -8.08 20.91
C THR A 40 3.34 -8.13 19.39
N VAL A 41 3.87 -9.20 18.80
CA VAL A 41 3.89 -9.38 17.36
C VAL A 41 3.27 -10.71 16.97
N MET A 42 2.32 -10.67 16.05
CA MET A 42 1.74 -11.85 15.43
C MET A 42 2.15 -11.87 13.95
N ILE A 43 2.74 -12.97 13.51
CA ILE A 43 3.24 -13.14 12.13
C ILE A 43 2.60 -14.39 11.53
N SER A 44 2.05 -14.28 10.33
CA SER A 44 1.74 -15.45 9.50
C SER A 44 2.93 -15.75 8.57
N LEU A 45 3.36 -17.01 8.55
CA LEU A 45 4.42 -17.50 7.68
C LEU A 45 3.97 -18.76 6.96
N LEU A 46 4.27 -18.83 5.67
CA LEU A 46 4.11 -20.05 4.89
C LEU A 46 5.41 -20.87 4.97
N GLN A 47 5.33 -22.07 5.56
CA GLN A 47 6.42 -23.07 5.61
C GLN A 47 7.80 -22.50 5.99
N PRO A 48 7.94 -21.90 7.19
CA PRO A 48 9.21 -21.34 7.59
C PRO A 48 10.30 -22.42 7.74
N PRO A 49 11.55 -22.14 7.33
CA PRO A 49 12.68 -23.02 7.62
C PRO A 49 12.84 -23.26 9.14
N PRO A 50 13.43 -24.39 9.56
CA PRO A 50 13.60 -24.73 10.97
C PRO A 50 14.27 -23.63 11.80
N GLU A 51 15.26 -22.95 11.24
CA GLU A 51 15.98 -21.86 11.89
C GLU A 51 15.05 -20.68 12.20
N THR A 52 14.13 -20.38 11.27
CA THR A 52 13.14 -19.30 11.44
C THR A 52 12.03 -19.72 12.39
N TYR A 53 11.55 -20.97 12.28
CA TYR A 53 10.55 -21.53 13.19
C TYR A 53 11.02 -21.49 14.66
N ASN A 54 12.31 -21.75 14.90
CA ASN A 54 12.89 -21.76 16.25
C ASN A 54 12.98 -20.38 16.91
N LEU A 55 12.74 -19.28 16.19
CA LEU A 55 12.74 -17.92 16.73
C LEU A 55 11.40 -17.53 17.39
N PHE A 56 10.35 -18.34 17.22
CA PHE A 56 9.03 -18.06 17.78
C PHE A 56 8.90 -18.59 19.21
N ASP A 57 8.31 -17.76 20.08
CA ASP A 57 7.96 -18.11 21.45
C ASP A 57 6.71 -19.01 21.47
N ASP A 58 5.65 -18.54 20.81
CA ASP A 58 4.36 -19.24 20.69
C ASP A 58 4.00 -19.53 19.22
N ILE A 59 3.24 -20.61 19.01
CA ILE A 59 2.72 -21.04 17.71
C ILE A 59 1.20 -21.09 17.77
N ILE A 60 0.55 -20.51 16.78
CA ILE A 60 -0.88 -20.68 16.50
C ILE A 60 -1.00 -21.54 15.24
N LEU A 61 -1.56 -22.74 15.38
CA LEU A 61 -1.86 -23.62 14.25
C LEU A 61 -3.36 -23.56 13.95
N LEU A 62 -3.69 -23.04 12.77
CA LEU A 62 -5.05 -23.02 12.24
C LEU A 62 -5.18 -24.02 11.09
N SER A 63 -6.24 -24.81 11.10
CA SER A 63 -6.57 -25.72 10.00
C SER A 63 -8.09 -25.83 9.84
N GLU A 64 -8.60 -25.79 8.61
CA GLU A 64 -10.04 -25.85 8.28
C GLU A 64 -10.94 -24.87 9.10
N GLY A 65 -10.39 -23.73 9.54
CA GLY A 65 -11.10 -22.74 10.37
C GLY A 65 -11.10 -23.04 11.88
N TYR A 66 -10.49 -24.15 12.31
CA TYR A 66 -10.32 -24.52 13.70
C TYR A 66 -8.93 -24.16 14.22
N MET A 67 -8.87 -23.80 15.51
CA MET A 67 -7.62 -23.66 16.26
C MET A 67 -7.20 -25.04 16.75
N VAL A 68 -6.20 -25.61 16.09
CA VAL A 68 -5.66 -26.94 16.40
C VAL A 68 -4.72 -26.86 17.60
N TYR A 69 -3.93 -25.79 17.68
CA TYR A 69 -3.00 -25.56 18.78
C TYR A 69 -2.73 -24.06 18.94
N HIS A 70 -2.58 -23.60 20.18
CA HIS A 70 -2.09 -22.26 20.50
C HIS A 70 -1.24 -22.31 21.77
N GLY A 71 0.02 -21.92 21.70
CA GLY A 71 0.87 -21.84 22.89
C GLY A 71 2.34 -22.07 22.60
N PRO A 72 3.14 -22.40 23.64
CA PRO A 72 4.60 -22.45 23.53
C PRO A 72 5.07 -23.43 22.45
N ARG A 73 5.97 -22.96 21.59
CA ARG A 73 6.54 -23.77 20.50
C ARG A 73 7.10 -25.11 20.99
N GLY A 74 7.63 -25.17 22.21
CA GLY A 74 8.21 -26.38 22.79
C GLY A 74 7.21 -27.53 23.03
N ASN A 75 5.93 -27.23 23.26
CA ASN A 75 4.92 -28.22 23.66
C ASN A 75 4.08 -28.74 22.49
N ILE A 76 4.24 -28.18 21.29
CA ILE A 76 3.41 -28.58 20.14
C ILE A 76 3.70 -30.00 19.66
N LEU A 77 4.96 -30.46 19.76
CA LEU A 77 5.31 -31.84 19.40
C LEU A 77 4.71 -32.84 20.38
N GLU A 78 4.80 -32.55 21.69
CA GLU A 78 4.15 -33.33 22.75
C GLU A 78 2.63 -33.42 22.54
N PHE A 79 2.00 -32.32 22.12
CA PHE A 79 0.58 -32.31 21.78
C PHE A 79 0.25 -33.31 20.67
N PHE A 80 0.99 -33.30 19.56
CA PHE A 80 0.75 -34.25 18.47
C PHE A 80 1.12 -35.69 18.85
N GLU A 81 2.15 -35.90 19.68
CA GLU A 81 2.51 -37.22 20.20
C GLU A 81 1.41 -37.80 21.08
N SER A 82 0.78 -36.97 21.92
CA SER A 82 -0.37 -37.37 22.75
C SER A 82 -1.61 -37.72 21.92
N ALA A 83 -1.66 -37.28 20.66
CA ALA A 83 -2.68 -37.64 19.68
C ALA A 83 -2.25 -38.80 18.74
N GLY A 84 -1.09 -39.42 18.97
CA GLY A 84 -0.59 -40.58 18.21
C GLY A 84 0.32 -40.25 17.02
N PHE A 85 0.72 -38.99 16.85
CA PHE A 85 1.52 -38.53 15.72
C PHE A 85 2.91 -38.05 16.15
N ARG A 86 3.96 -38.53 15.48
CA ARG A 86 5.34 -38.13 15.76
C ARG A 86 6.01 -37.49 14.56
N CYS A 87 6.70 -36.38 14.78
CA CYS A 87 7.52 -35.73 13.77
C CYS A 87 8.82 -36.53 13.53
N PRO A 88 9.14 -36.93 12.29
CA PRO A 88 10.42 -37.58 11.97
C PRO A 88 11.62 -36.64 12.17
N GLU A 89 12.78 -37.18 12.57
CA GLU A 89 13.98 -36.38 12.88
C GLU A 89 14.50 -35.53 11.70
N ARG A 90 14.32 -36.00 10.46
CA ARG A 90 14.80 -35.31 9.25
C ARG A 90 13.81 -34.31 8.66
N LYS A 91 12.63 -34.15 9.28
CA LYS A 91 11.57 -33.29 8.77
C LYS A 91 11.50 -32.00 9.58
N GLY A 92 11.31 -30.87 8.89
CA GLY A 92 11.05 -29.60 9.56
C GLY A 92 9.73 -29.65 10.33
N VAL A 93 9.73 -29.15 11.57
CA VAL A 93 8.53 -29.13 12.40
C VAL A 93 7.41 -28.35 11.72
N ALA A 94 7.71 -27.21 11.10
CA ALA A 94 6.72 -26.42 10.38
C ALA A 94 6.04 -27.21 9.24
N ASP A 95 6.80 -28.00 8.48
CA ASP A 95 6.27 -28.85 7.40
C ASP A 95 5.39 -29.98 7.98
N PHE A 96 5.85 -30.62 9.05
CA PHE A 96 5.08 -31.62 9.78
C PHE A 96 3.73 -31.05 10.24
N LEU A 97 3.69 -29.86 10.84
CA LEU A 97 2.47 -29.24 11.36
C LEU A 97 1.43 -28.96 10.27
N GLN A 98 1.88 -28.64 9.06
CA GLN A 98 0.97 -28.44 7.93
C GLN A 98 0.43 -29.77 7.39
N GLU A 99 1.27 -30.80 7.34
CA GLU A 99 0.90 -32.08 6.76
C GLU A 99 0.14 -33.02 7.72
N VAL A 100 0.38 -32.93 9.03
CA VAL A 100 -0.29 -33.81 10.03
C VAL A 100 -1.80 -33.59 10.09
N THR A 101 -2.27 -32.41 9.69
CA THR A 101 -3.71 -32.10 9.58
C THR A 101 -4.30 -32.45 8.20
N SER A 102 -3.46 -32.82 7.22
CA SER A 102 -3.87 -33.17 5.86
C SER A 102 -4.29 -34.64 5.75
N LYS A 103 -5.47 -34.90 5.18
CA LYS A 103 -5.96 -36.26 4.91
C LYS A 103 -5.03 -37.12 4.04
N LYS A 104 -4.24 -36.49 3.16
CA LYS A 104 -3.32 -37.21 2.26
C LYS A 104 -2.05 -37.68 2.98
N ASP A 105 -1.59 -36.89 3.94
CA ASP A 105 -0.22 -36.97 4.44
C ASP A 105 -0.17 -37.44 5.90
N GLN A 106 -1.28 -37.34 6.65
CA GLN A 106 -1.35 -37.67 8.08
C GLN A 106 -0.89 -39.09 8.42
N GLN A 107 -1.17 -40.08 7.55
CA GLN A 107 -0.81 -41.48 7.80
C GLN A 107 0.69 -41.70 7.99
N GLN A 108 1.55 -40.92 7.33
CA GLN A 108 3.00 -41.12 7.38
C GLN A 108 3.60 -40.77 8.75
N TYR A 109 2.84 -40.09 9.61
CA TYR A 109 3.27 -39.64 10.93
C TYR A 109 2.72 -40.48 12.08
N TRP A 110 1.88 -41.48 11.76
CA TRP A 110 1.33 -42.37 12.76
C TRP A 110 2.46 -43.17 13.42
N TYR A 111 2.57 -43.07 14.74
CA TYR A 111 3.66 -43.70 15.50
C TYR A 111 3.18 -44.85 16.40
N LEU A 112 1.87 -44.99 16.62
CA LEU A 112 1.31 -46.07 17.43
C LEU A 112 1.26 -47.37 16.63
N ASP A 113 2.39 -48.09 16.57
CA ASP A 113 2.55 -49.35 15.84
C ASP A 113 1.54 -50.45 16.27
N GLN A 114 0.99 -50.33 17.48
CA GLN A 114 0.02 -51.27 18.04
C GLN A 114 -1.43 -50.97 17.61
N GLU A 115 -1.70 -49.78 17.07
CA GLU A 115 -3.04 -49.34 16.68
C GLU A 115 -3.14 -49.17 15.16
N GLN A 116 -4.28 -49.59 14.58
CA GLN A 116 -4.53 -49.34 13.17
C GLN A 116 -4.76 -47.85 12.94
N TYR A 117 -4.01 -47.27 12.00
CA TYR A 117 -4.20 -45.89 11.60
C TYR A 117 -5.66 -45.62 11.19
N ARG A 118 -6.24 -44.59 11.81
CA ARG A 118 -7.49 -43.96 11.41
C ARG A 118 -7.21 -42.50 11.14
N TYR A 119 -7.80 -41.97 10.07
CA TYR A 119 -7.79 -40.53 9.85
C TYR A 119 -8.45 -39.81 11.04
N VAL A 120 -7.71 -38.90 11.66
CA VAL A 120 -8.15 -38.02 12.74
C VAL A 120 -8.56 -36.68 12.10
N PRO A 121 -9.86 -36.34 12.11
CA PRO A 121 -10.34 -35.05 11.62
C PRO A 121 -9.76 -33.87 12.41
N VAL A 122 -9.65 -32.72 11.76
CA VAL A 122 -9.15 -31.47 12.38
C VAL A 122 -9.93 -31.10 13.65
N LEU A 123 -11.24 -31.36 13.67
CA LEU A 123 -12.10 -31.13 14.82
C LEU A 123 -11.67 -31.95 16.05
N GLU A 124 -11.27 -33.22 15.88
CA GLU A 124 -10.81 -34.06 16.98
C GLU A 124 -9.53 -33.50 17.60
N PHE A 125 -8.60 -32.96 16.79
CA PHE A 125 -7.42 -32.27 17.34
C PHE A 125 -7.80 -31.00 18.11
N ALA A 126 -8.74 -30.20 17.58
CA ALA A 126 -9.19 -28.98 18.25
C ALA A 126 -9.92 -29.27 19.57
N GLU A 127 -10.63 -30.40 19.67
CA GLU A 127 -11.22 -30.88 20.92
C GLU A 127 -10.16 -31.39 21.89
N HIS A 128 -9.19 -32.18 21.40
CA HIS A 128 -8.06 -32.67 22.18
C HIS A 128 -7.21 -31.53 22.76
N TYR A 129 -7.05 -30.43 22.01
CA TYR A 129 -6.35 -29.24 22.50
C TYR A 129 -7.02 -28.65 23.76
N LYS A 130 -8.36 -28.73 23.88
CA LYS A 130 -9.07 -28.24 25.08
C LYS A 130 -8.82 -29.12 26.31
N SER A 131 -8.52 -30.41 26.13
CA SER A 131 -8.14 -31.32 27.22
C SER A 131 -6.64 -31.34 27.49
N PHE A 132 -5.81 -30.91 26.53
CA PHE A 132 -4.38 -30.80 26.69
C PHE A 132 -4.01 -29.69 27.68
N HIS A 133 -2.96 -29.91 28.49
CA HIS A 133 -2.62 -29.03 29.61
C HIS A 133 -2.39 -27.56 29.19
N VAL A 134 -1.80 -27.31 28.00
CA VAL A 134 -1.61 -25.95 27.46
C VAL A 134 -2.96 -25.28 27.17
N GLY A 135 -3.89 -25.99 26.56
CA GLY A 135 -5.22 -25.44 26.27
C GLY A 135 -6.05 -25.23 27.52
N GLN A 136 -5.93 -26.11 28.52
CA GLN A 136 -6.56 -25.92 29.84
C GLN A 136 -6.03 -24.67 30.55
N GLN A 137 -4.71 -24.50 30.60
CA GLN A 137 -4.08 -23.32 31.20
C GLN A 137 -4.54 -22.04 30.50
N MET A 138 -4.56 -22.01 29.17
CA MET A 138 -5.04 -20.86 28.40
C MET A 138 -6.52 -20.56 28.67
N LEU A 139 -7.37 -21.59 28.77
CA LEU A 139 -8.78 -21.42 29.13
C LEU A 139 -8.96 -20.88 30.56
N GLU A 140 -8.09 -21.26 31.49
CA GLU A 140 -8.09 -20.72 32.85
C GLU A 140 -7.66 -19.25 32.87
N GLU A 141 -6.61 -18.88 32.13
CA GLU A 141 -6.15 -17.50 31.99
C GLU A 141 -7.23 -16.60 31.36
N LEU A 142 -7.93 -17.09 30.34
CA LEU A 142 -9.03 -16.36 29.69
C LEU A 142 -10.26 -16.17 30.59
N LYS A 143 -10.45 -17.01 31.62
CA LYS A 143 -11.55 -16.83 32.61
C LYS A 143 -11.26 -15.68 33.57
N ILE A 144 -10.00 -15.29 33.76
CA ILE A 144 -9.62 -14.19 34.65
C ILE A 144 -10.06 -12.87 33.97
N PRO A 145 -11.02 -12.12 34.55
CA PRO A 145 -11.50 -10.90 33.93
C PRO A 145 -10.39 -9.85 33.88
N PHE A 146 -10.25 -9.19 32.73
CA PHE A 146 -9.24 -8.15 32.56
C PHE A 146 -9.54 -6.91 33.41
N GLU A 147 -8.67 -6.60 34.38
CA GLU A 147 -8.77 -5.44 35.25
C GLU A 147 -8.36 -4.14 34.53
N LYS A 148 -9.34 -3.42 33.97
CA LYS A 148 -9.12 -2.14 33.27
C LYS A 148 -8.42 -1.06 34.12
N SER A 149 -8.49 -1.14 35.45
CA SER A 149 -7.89 -0.17 36.38
C SER A 149 -6.36 -0.25 36.43
N LYS A 150 -5.77 -1.39 36.09
CA LYS A 150 -4.30 -1.57 36.02
C LYS A 150 -3.72 -1.16 34.67
N THR A 151 -4.56 -0.82 33.69
CA THR A 151 -4.12 -0.50 32.33
C THR A 151 -3.59 0.92 32.26
N HIS A 152 -2.41 1.09 31.65
CA HIS A 152 -1.87 2.41 31.37
C HIS A 152 -2.81 3.17 30.42
N PRO A 153 -3.17 4.45 30.68
CA PRO A 153 -4.12 5.20 29.83
C PRO A 153 -3.71 5.30 28.36
N ALA A 154 -2.40 5.24 28.07
CA ALA A 154 -1.85 5.25 26.72
C ALA A 154 -1.78 3.87 26.04
N ALA A 155 -2.31 2.81 26.66
CA ALA A 155 -2.29 1.46 26.08
C ALA A 155 -3.21 1.32 24.87
N LEU A 156 -4.28 2.12 24.80
CA LEU A 156 -5.21 2.15 23.66
C LEU A 156 -5.22 3.55 23.06
N THR A 157 -5.09 3.63 21.73
CA THR A 157 -5.25 4.90 21.02
C THR A 157 -6.71 5.31 21.01
N THR A 158 -7.00 6.53 21.46
CA THR A 158 -8.34 7.13 21.40
C THR A 158 -8.52 7.99 20.14
N SER A 159 -7.43 8.40 19.49
CA SER A 159 -7.45 9.19 18.27
C SER A 159 -7.34 8.30 17.03
N LYS A 160 -8.10 8.66 16.00
CA LYS A 160 -8.05 8.00 14.69
C LYS A 160 -6.74 8.28 13.95
N TYR A 161 -6.17 9.47 14.13
CA TYR A 161 -4.94 9.93 13.51
C TYR A 161 -3.93 10.30 14.60
N GLY A 162 -2.64 10.04 14.35
CA GLY A 162 -1.57 10.34 15.30
C GLY A 162 -1.16 11.83 15.35
N GLN A 163 -1.61 12.63 14.38
CA GLN A 163 -1.29 14.06 14.26
C GLN A 163 -2.55 14.87 13.97
N SER A 164 -2.46 16.19 14.15
CA SER A 164 -3.55 17.08 13.77
C SER A 164 -3.75 17.09 12.24
N SER A 165 -4.98 17.38 11.83
CA SER A 165 -5.37 17.52 10.42
C SER A 165 -4.48 18.50 9.64
N TRP A 166 -4.07 19.58 10.28
CA TRP A 166 -3.25 20.62 9.66
C TRP A 166 -1.78 20.22 9.52
N GLU A 167 -1.22 19.54 10.52
CA GLU A 167 0.13 18.98 10.43
C GLU A 167 0.20 17.87 9.38
N SER A 168 -0.82 17.01 9.33
CA SER A 168 -0.96 16.00 8.28
C SER A 168 -0.97 16.65 6.89
N PHE A 169 -1.74 17.73 6.71
CA PHE A 169 -1.75 18.48 5.45
C PHE A 169 -0.38 19.07 5.10
N LYS A 170 0.30 19.72 6.04
CA LYS A 170 1.66 20.25 5.82
C LYS A 170 2.66 19.16 5.44
N ALA A 171 2.61 18.02 6.12
CA ALA A 171 3.49 16.88 5.86
C ALA A 171 3.24 16.31 4.45
N VAL A 172 1.98 16.10 4.08
CA VAL A 172 1.60 15.64 2.73
C VAL A 172 2.00 16.66 1.67
N MET A 173 1.75 17.95 1.89
CA MET A 173 2.14 19.04 0.98
C MET A 173 3.66 19.05 0.75
N SER A 174 4.46 18.99 1.82
CA SER A 174 5.92 18.93 1.73
C SER A 174 6.40 17.70 0.98
N ARG A 175 5.76 16.54 1.19
CA ARG A 175 6.08 15.30 0.50
C ARG A 175 5.80 15.41 -0.99
N GLU A 176 4.60 15.84 -1.39
CA GLU A 176 4.21 15.96 -2.79
C GLU A 176 5.09 16.99 -3.52
N GLN A 177 5.41 18.12 -2.88
CA GLN A 177 6.33 19.10 -3.44
C GLN A 177 7.73 18.53 -3.67
N LEU A 178 8.24 17.72 -2.73
CA LEU A 178 9.53 17.06 -2.85
C LEU A 178 9.52 16.03 -3.99
N LEU A 179 8.44 15.25 -4.12
CA LEU A 179 8.25 14.26 -5.19
C LEU A 179 8.20 14.95 -6.56
N MET A 180 7.45 16.04 -6.70
CA MET A 180 7.43 16.85 -7.92
C MET A 180 8.82 17.39 -8.27
N LYS A 181 9.55 17.93 -7.29
CA LYS A 181 10.91 18.45 -7.50
C LYS A 181 11.89 17.37 -7.95
N ARG A 182 11.82 16.18 -7.36
CA ARG A 182 12.68 15.04 -7.72
C ARG A 182 12.32 14.44 -9.08
N ASN A 183 11.05 14.51 -9.46
CA ASN A 183 10.56 14.07 -10.76
C ASN A 183 10.38 15.25 -11.75
N SER A 184 11.22 16.29 -11.61
CA SER A 184 11.15 17.51 -12.43
C SER A 184 11.33 17.24 -13.92
N PHE A 185 12.05 16.17 -14.27
CA PHE A 185 12.25 15.73 -15.65
C PHE A 185 10.94 15.63 -16.43
N ILE A 186 9.88 15.08 -15.83
CA ILE A 186 8.60 14.91 -16.52
C ILE A 186 7.98 16.27 -16.83
N TYR A 187 8.02 17.22 -15.89
CA TYR A 187 7.48 18.56 -16.09
C TYR A 187 8.28 19.35 -17.13
N ILE A 188 9.61 19.24 -17.11
CA ILE A 188 10.49 19.86 -18.12
C ILE A 188 10.19 19.28 -19.50
N PHE A 189 10.02 17.96 -19.61
CA PHE A 189 9.68 17.29 -20.85
C PHE A 189 8.31 17.74 -21.38
N LYS A 190 7.27 17.82 -20.53
CA LYS A 190 5.94 18.32 -20.91
C LYS A 190 6.01 19.74 -21.48
N VAL A 191 6.70 20.66 -20.79
CA VAL A 191 6.85 22.05 -21.25
C VAL A 191 7.64 22.10 -22.56
N SER A 192 8.70 21.31 -22.70
CA SER A 192 9.51 21.25 -23.93
C SER A 192 8.69 20.72 -25.12
N GLN A 193 7.92 19.65 -24.91
CA GLN A 193 6.99 19.10 -25.90
C GLN A 193 5.94 20.13 -26.31
N LEU A 194 5.39 20.87 -25.33
CA LEU A 194 4.40 21.92 -25.58
C LEU A 194 4.99 23.07 -26.41
N ILE A 195 6.25 23.45 -26.17
CA ILE A 195 6.95 24.45 -26.99
C ILE A 195 7.12 23.97 -28.42
N ILE A 196 7.58 22.73 -28.63
CA ILE A 196 7.75 22.16 -29.99
C ILE A 196 6.41 22.14 -30.74
N LEU A 197 5.35 21.69 -30.07
CA LEU A 197 4.01 21.65 -30.66
C LEU A 197 3.46 23.06 -30.95
N GLY A 198 3.75 24.03 -30.07
CA GLY A 198 3.45 25.44 -30.29
C GLY A 198 4.17 26.02 -31.51
N LEU A 199 5.47 25.70 -31.69
CA LEU A 199 6.23 26.09 -32.88
C LEU A 199 5.61 25.51 -34.17
N MET A 200 5.25 24.23 -34.16
CA MET A 200 4.55 23.60 -35.28
C MET A 200 3.21 24.28 -35.54
N ALA A 201 2.40 24.53 -34.51
CA ALA A 201 1.11 25.19 -34.63
C ALA A 201 1.22 26.59 -35.26
N MET A 202 2.25 27.36 -34.87
CA MET A 202 2.53 28.68 -35.42
C MET A 202 2.84 28.64 -36.92
N THR A 203 3.56 27.61 -37.40
CA THR A 203 3.84 27.46 -38.83
C THR A 203 2.61 27.07 -39.65
N VAL A 204 1.71 26.27 -39.08
CA VAL A 204 0.48 25.81 -39.76
C VAL A 204 -0.57 26.92 -39.81
N PHE A 205 -0.76 27.62 -38.69
CA PHE A 205 -1.75 28.69 -38.55
C PHE A 205 -1.10 30.07 -38.58
N LEU A 206 -0.24 30.32 -39.56
CA LEU A 206 0.47 31.59 -39.67
C LEU A 206 -0.50 32.71 -40.10
N ARG A 207 -0.45 33.88 -39.44
CA ARG A 207 -1.39 34.98 -39.73
C ARG A 207 -1.44 35.44 -41.19
N THR A 208 -0.35 35.27 -41.94
CA THR A 208 -0.25 35.71 -43.35
C THR A 208 -1.21 34.93 -44.26
N GLU A 209 -1.51 33.68 -43.90
CA GLU A 209 -2.43 32.79 -44.63
C GLU A 209 -3.86 32.80 -44.04
N MET A 210 -4.10 33.63 -43.02
CA MET A 210 -5.38 33.76 -42.30
C MET A 210 -5.83 35.23 -42.23
N PRO A 211 -6.18 35.86 -43.36
CA PRO A 211 -6.68 37.23 -43.37
C PRO A 211 -8.00 37.34 -42.61
N HIS A 212 -8.22 38.48 -41.95
CA HIS A 212 -9.44 38.76 -41.21
C HIS A 212 -10.49 39.41 -42.12
N GLY A 213 -11.78 39.13 -41.85
CA GLY A 213 -12.91 39.80 -42.50
C GLY A 213 -13.68 38.98 -43.53
N GLN A 214 -13.14 37.85 -43.99
CA GLN A 214 -13.88 36.90 -44.84
C GLN A 214 -14.44 35.74 -44.00
N ILE A 215 -15.69 35.35 -44.27
CA ILE A 215 -16.37 34.24 -43.56
C ILE A 215 -15.68 32.89 -43.87
N SER A 216 -15.14 32.73 -45.08
CA SER A 216 -14.38 31.55 -45.52
C SER A 216 -13.17 31.24 -44.63
N ASP A 217 -12.47 32.26 -44.14
CA ASP A 217 -11.30 32.10 -43.27
C ASP A 217 -11.67 31.86 -41.80
N GLY A 218 -12.94 32.06 -41.42
CA GLY A 218 -13.44 31.76 -40.08
C GLY A 218 -13.24 30.30 -39.67
N ALA A 219 -13.31 29.38 -40.63
CA ALA A 219 -13.02 27.96 -40.40
C ALA A 219 -11.58 27.70 -39.95
N LYS A 220 -10.61 28.47 -40.46
CA LYS A 220 -9.18 28.35 -40.09
C LYS A 220 -8.96 28.80 -38.64
N PHE A 221 -9.54 29.93 -38.24
CA PHE A 221 -9.48 30.40 -36.85
C PHE A 221 -10.18 29.45 -35.87
N PHE A 222 -11.34 28.90 -36.26
CA PHE A 222 -12.03 27.90 -35.47
C PHE A 222 -11.19 26.61 -35.33
N GLY A 223 -10.54 26.18 -36.41
CA GLY A 223 -9.59 25.06 -36.41
C GLY A 223 -8.40 25.31 -35.47
N ALA A 224 -7.80 26.50 -35.50
CA ALA A 224 -6.69 26.88 -34.63
C ALA A 224 -7.09 26.87 -33.14
N LEU A 225 -8.28 27.39 -32.81
CA LEU A 225 -8.82 27.36 -31.44
C LEU A 225 -9.11 25.92 -30.98
N THR A 226 -9.71 25.11 -31.83
CA THR A 226 -10.03 23.71 -31.53
C THR A 226 -8.75 22.90 -31.32
N PHE A 227 -7.76 23.07 -32.21
CA PHE A 227 -6.45 22.43 -32.08
C PHE A 227 -5.72 22.84 -30.81
N SER A 228 -5.77 24.12 -30.45
CA SER A 228 -5.20 24.64 -29.19
C SER A 228 -5.85 24.01 -27.97
N LEU A 229 -7.19 23.94 -27.95
CA LEU A 229 -7.94 23.35 -26.85
C LEU A 229 -7.62 21.86 -26.69
N ILE A 230 -7.61 21.10 -27.79
CA ILE A 230 -7.26 19.68 -27.81
C ILE A 230 -5.83 19.49 -27.30
N THR A 231 -4.88 20.30 -27.76
CA THR A 231 -3.48 20.20 -27.34
C THR A 231 -3.33 20.34 -25.81
N ILE A 232 -3.96 21.35 -25.23
CA ILE A 232 -3.89 21.62 -23.79
C ILE A 232 -4.57 20.50 -22.99
N LEU A 233 -5.75 20.05 -23.44
CA LEU A 233 -6.47 18.94 -22.82
C LEU A 233 -5.63 17.65 -22.81
N PHE A 234 -5.05 17.28 -23.94
CA PHE A 234 -4.22 16.08 -24.07
C PHE A 234 -2.91 16.17 -23.27
N ASN A 235 -2.33 17.36 -23.12
CA ASN A 235 -1.15 17.54 -22.27
C ASN A 235 -1.45 17.23 -20.79
N GLY A 236 -2.68 17.48 -20.33
CA GLY A 236 -3.14 17.12 -18.99
C GLY A 236 -3.22 15.61 -18.74
N PHE A 237 -3.53 14.80 -19.75
CA PHE A 237 -3.67 13.34 -19.62
C PHE A 237 -2.38 12.64 -19.16
N ALA A 238 -1.21 13.19 -19.45
CA ALA A 238 0.06 12.64 -18.98
C ALA A 238 0.14 12.57 -17.43
N GLU A 239 -0.53 13.48 -16.73
CA GLU A 239 -0.54 13.49 -15.27
C GLU A 239 -1.46 12.44 -14.64
N LEU A 240 -2.48 12.02 -15.38
CA LEU A 240 -3.39 10.96 -14.95
C LEU A 240 -2.60 9.66 -14.72
N GLN A 241 -1.69 9.34 -15.63
CA GLN A 241 -0.83 8.14 -15.51
C GLN A 241 0.07 8.19 -14.27
N LEU A 242 0.62 9.37 -13.94
CA LEU A 242 1.41 9.55 -12.71
C LEU A 242 0.55 9.39 -11.46
N THR A 243 -0.66 9.94 -11.49
CA THR A 243 -1.62 9.85 -10.38
C THR A 243 -2.01 8.39 -10.13
N ILE A 244 -2.26 7.61 -11.18
CA ILE A 244 -2.56 6.17 -11.08
C ILE A 244 -1.42 5.42 -10.38
N LYS A 245 -0.16 5.71 -10.71
CA LYS A 245 1.00 5.07 -10.08
C LYS A 245 1.10 5.35 -8.57
N ILE A 246 0.57 6.48 -8.10
CA ILE A 246 0.61 6.86 -6.67
C ILE A 246 -0.52 6.19 -5.88
N LEU A 247 -1.65 5.86 -6.52
CA LEU A 247 -2.85 5.32 -5.85
C LEU A 247 -2.59 4.12 -4.92
N PRO A 248 -1.79 3.09 -5.27
CA PRO A 248 -1.53 1.98 -4.35
C PRO A 248 -0.89 2.42 -3.03
N THR A 249 0.03 3.40 -3.11
CA THR A 249 0.67 3.97 -1.92
C THR A 249 -0.32 4.80 -1.10
N PHE A 250 -1.20 5.55 -1.77
CA PHE A 250 -2.27 6.30 -1.11
C PHE A 250 -3.24 5.37 -0.37
N TYR A 251 -3.71 4.30 -1.00
CA TYR A 251 -4.62 3.35 -0.35
C TYR A 251 -3.97 2.68 0.85
N LYS A 252 -2.72 2.21 0.70
CA LYS A 252 -1.94 1.68 1.82
C LYS A 252 -1.88 2.69 2.98
N GLN A 253 -1.60 3.96 2.69
CA GLN A 253 -1.49 4.97 3.74
C GLN A 253 -2.83 5.34 4.40
N ARG A 254 -3.92 5.33 3.62
CA ARG A 254 -5.28 5.53 4.11
C ARG A 254 -5.67 4.41 5.06
N ASP A 255 -5.40 3.17 4.68
CA ASP A 255 -5.80 1.99 5.44
C ASP A 255 -5.00 1.88 6.75
N PHE A 256 -3.75 2.36 6.76
CA PHE A 256 -2.96 2.56 7.98
C PHE A 256 -3.26 3.84 8.76
N LEU A 257 -4.26 4.64 8.33
CA LEU A 257 -4.69 5.87 9.00
C LEU A 257 -3.55 6.89 9.23
N PHE A 258 -2.59 7.02 8.31
CA PHE A 258 -1.49 7.98 8.49
C PHE A 258 -1.94 9.44 8.37
N SER A 259 -2.82 9.73 7.41
CA SER A 259 -3.32 11.08 7.17
C SER A 259 -4.75 11.04 6.63
N PRO A 260 -5.58 12.05 6.93
CA PRO A 260 -6.91 12.13 6.34
C PRO A 260 -6.86 12.20 4.80
N PRO A 261 -7.70 11.46 4.06
CA PRO A 261 -7.66 11.40 2.60
C PRO A 261 -7.74 12.75 1.88
N TRP A 262 -8.49 13.70 2.44
CA TRP A 262 -8.65 15.03 1.84
C TRP A 262 -7.32 15.81 1.77
N THR A 263 -6.37 15.52 2.68
CA THR A 263 -5.06 16.19 2.69
C THR A 263 -4.27 15.93 1.40
N PHE A 264 -4.33 14.68 0.91
CA PHE A 264 -3.72 14.28 -0.35
C PHE A 264 -4.39 14.95 -1.55
N GLY A 265 -5.72 14.95 -1.59
CA GLY A 265 -6.47 15.61 -2.67
C GLY A 265 -6.18 17.11 -2.74
N LEU A 266 -6.25 17.79 -1.60
CA LEU A 266 -6.01 19.23 -1.53
C LEU A 266 -4.56 19.61 -1.88
N ALA A 267 -3.58 18.85 -1.38
CA ALA A 267 -2.16 19.09 -1.70
C ALA A 267 -1.89 18.95 -3.20
N ASN A 268 -2.44 17.91 -3.84
CA ASN A 268 -2.29 17.71 -5.28
C ASN A 268 -2.94 18.85 -6.09
N ILE A 269 -4.13 19.31 -5.71
CA ILE A 269 -4.79 20.44 -6.39
C ILE A 269 -3.92 21.69 -6.30
N ILE A 270 -3.48 22.07 -5.10
CA ILE A 270 -2.69 23.29 -4.88
C ILE A 270 -1.37 23.26 -5.65
N LEU A 271 -0.69 22.10 -5.68
CA LEU A 271 0.60 21.97 -6.37
C LEU A 271 0.48 21.94 -7.89
N LYS A 272 -0.65 21.49 -8.45
CA LYS A 272 -0.87 21.43 -9.89
C LYS A 272 -1.30 22.77 -10.49
N VAL A 273 -2.02 23.61 -9.73
CA VAL A 273 -2.48 24.93 -10.21
C VAL A 273 -1.34 25.78 -10.82
N PRO A 274 -0.16 25.95 -10.17
CA PRO A 274 0.96 26.67 -10.78
C PRO A 274 1.49 26.03 -12.07
N VAL A 275 1.47 24.70 -12.18
CA VAL A 275 1.93 23.97 -13.38
C VAL A 275 0.99 24.25 -14.54
N SER A 276 -0.31 24.08 -14.33
CA SER A 276 -1.34 24.40 -15.33
C SER A 276 -1.30 25.86 -15.78
N PHE A 277 -1.01 26.78 -14.85
CA PHE A 277 -0.84 28.20 -15.16
C PHE A 277 0.35 28.45 -16.10
N VAL A 278 1.50 27.81 -15.84
CA VAL A 278 2.68 27.92 -16.70
C VAL A 278 2.45 27.27 -18.06
N GLU A 279 1.83 26.09 -18.12
CA GLU A 279 1.54 25.39 -19.39
C GLU A 279 0.60 26.22 -20.29
N ALA A 280 -0.53 26.69 -19.76
CA ALA A 280 -1.43 27.58 -20.50
C ALA A 280 -0.73 28.87 -20.92
N GLY A 281 0.14 29.41 -20.08
CA GLY A 281 0.87 30.66 -20.33
C GLY A 281 1.83 30.51 -21.50
N VAL A 282 2.65 29.46 -21.47
CA VAL A 282 3.59 29.12 -22.55
C VAL A 282 2.85 28.97 -23.88
N TRP A 283 1.74 28.23 -23.90
CA TRP A 283 0.96 28.03 -25.13
C TRP A 283 0.43 29.35 -25.72
N VAL A 284 -0.26 30.15 -24.89
CA VAL A 284 -0.91 31.38 -25.35
C VAL A 284 0.12 32.43 -25.74
N VAL A 285 1.21 32.59 -24.98
CA VAL A 285 2.28 33.54 -25.31
C VAL A 285 2.92 33.20 -26.66
N LEU A 286 3.15 31.92 -26.96
CA LEU A 286 3.72 31.50 -28.24
C LEU A 286 2.72 31.73 -29.38
N THR A 287 1.49 31.23 -29.25
CA THR A 287 0.58 31.07 -30.39
C THR A 287 -0.27 32.32 -30.69
N TYR A 288 -0.64 33.12 -29.69
CA TYR A 288 -1.76 34.06 -29.82
C TYR A 288 -1.58 35.11 -30.92
N TYR A 289 -0.48 35.84 -30.88
CA TYR A 289 -0.19 36.93 -31.81
C TYR A 289 0.32 36.42 -33.16
N VAL A 290 0.98 35.25 -33.18
CA VAL A 290 1.50 34.64 -34.41
C VAL A 290 0.38 34.07 -35.28
N MET A 291 -0.66 33.52 -34.64
CA MET A 291 -1.88 33.09 -35.33
C MET A 291 -2.80 34.25 -35.74
N GLY A 292 -2.53 35.47 -35.28
CA GLY A 292 -3.32 36.64 -35.65
C GLY A 292 -4.72 36.67 -35.03
N PHE A 293 -4.89 36.15 -33.81
CA PHE A 293 -6.11 36.37 -33.04
C PHE A 293 -6.31 37.85 -32.71
N ALA A 294 -7.52 38.21 -32.26
CA ALA A 294 -7.88 39.59 -32.04
C ALA A 294 -6.92 40.33 -31.08
N PRO A 295 -6.29 41.44 -31.48
CA PRO A 295 -5.07 41.96 -30.83
C PRO A 295 -5.26 42.54 -29.42
N SER A 296 -6.51 42.72 -28.95
CA SER A 296 -6.81 43.33 -27.66
C SER A 296 -6.30 42.47 -26.49
N ALA A 297 -5.55 43.08 -25.56
CA ALA A 297 -5.04 42.42 -24.35
C ALA A 297 -6.14 41.73 -23.53
N GLY A 298 -7.33 42.33 -23.44
CA GLY A 298 -8.47 41.71 -22.74
C GLY A 298 -8.90 40.35 -23.34
N ARG A 299 -8.78 40.17 -24.67
CA ARG A 299 -9.09 38.89 -25.33
C ARG A 299 -7.97 37.87 -25.17
N PHE A 300 -6.71 38.33 -25.11
CA PHE A 300 -5.56 37.50 -24.77
C PHE A 300 -5.75 36.85 -23.38
N PHE A 301 -6.04 37.66 -22.36
CA PHE A 301 -6.24 37.15 -21.00
C PHE A 301 -7.49 36.27 -20.87
N ARG A 302 -8.55 36.53 -21.65
CA ARG A 302 -9.72 35.63 -21.71
C ARG A 302 -9.37 34.26 -22.28
N GLN A 303 -8.57 34.20 -23.36
CA GLN A 303 -8.13 32.93 -23.92
C GLN A 303 -7.19 32.19 -22.97
N PHE A 304 -6.25 32.90 -22.34
CA PHE A 304 -5.40 32.34 -21.30
C PHE A 304 -6.21 31.75 -20.15
N LEU A 305 -7.19 32.49 -19.62
CA LEU A 305 -8.04 32.01 -18.53
C LEU A 305 -8.86 30.79 -18.95
N ALA A 306 -9.41 30.79 -20.18
CA ALA A 306 -10.18 29.65 -20.70
C ALA A 306 -9.32 28.39 -20.78
N PHE A 307 -8.09 28.51 -21.29
CA PHE A 307 -7.15 27.39 -21.39
C PHE A 307 -6.64 26.94 -20.02
N PHE A 308 -6.34 27.85 -19.10
CA PHE A 308 -5.98 27.52 -17.72
C PHE A 308 -7.11 26.78 -17.00
N ALA A 309 -8.37 27.19 -17.18
CA ALA A 309 -9.52 26.54 -16.57
C ALA A 309 -9.89 25.19 -17.21
N THR A 310 -9.32 24.85 -18.37
CA THR A 310 -9.55 23.57 -19.06
C THR A 310 -8.60 22.47 -18.55
N HIS A 311 -7.49 22.85 -17.91
CA HIS A 311 -6.55 21.92 -17.28
C HIS A 311 -7.13 21.20 -16.06
#